data_AF-W4P4G4-F1
#
_entry.id   AF-W4P4G4-F1
#
_cell.length_a   1.000
_cell.length_b   1.000
_cell.length_c   1.000
_cell.angle_alpha   90.00
_cell.angle_beta   90.00
_cell.angle_gamma   90.00
#
_symmetry.space_group_name_H-M   'P 1'
#
loop_
_entity.id
_entity.type
_entity.pdbx_description
1 polymer ?
#
loop_
_entity_poly.entity_id
_entity_poly.type
_entity_poly.pdbx_seq_one_letter_code
_entity_poly.pdbx_strand_id
1 'polypeptide(L)' 'MKQVRTSIVGILGCIAFILMVGEPVEEEAWFRVFFITKGLAFLIGYCCCALYCHWKSKNLLSDEKF' A
#
# COMPACT_ATOMS: atom_id res chain seq x y z
N MET A 1 8.76 18.07 -5.49
CA MET A 1 8.92 16.64 -5.86
C MET A 1 9.00 15.69 -4.67
N LYS A 2 9.77 15.98 -3.60
CA LYS A 2 9.83 15.12 -2.40
C LYS A 2 8.45 14.85 -1.77
N GLN A 3 7.65 15.91 -1.61
CA GLN A 3 6.28 15.81 -1.09
C GLN A 3 5.37 14.92 -1.95
N VAL A 4 5.46 15.00 -3.28
CA VAL A 4 4.70 14.14 -4.20
C VAL A 4 5.03 12.66 -3.98
N ARG A 5 6.32 12.32 -3.78
CA ARG A 5 6.75 10.95 -3.49
C ARG A 5 6.20 10.46 -2.15
N THR A 6 6.24 11.30 -1.12
CA THR A 6 5.63 10.98 0.18
C THR A 6 4.13 10.75 0.05
N SER A 7 3.42 11.59 -0.72
CA SER A 7 1.99 11.39 -0.99
C SER A 7 1.71 10.08 -1.74
N ILE A 8 2.54 9.69 -2.71
CA ILE A 8 2.40 8.42 -3.43
C ILE A 8 2.51 7.23 -2.47
N VAL A 9 3.54 7.20 -1.62
CA VAL A 9 3.71 6.14 -0.62
C VAL A 9 2.53 6.13 0.36
N GLY A 10 2.07 7.30 0.81
CA GLY A 10 0.92 7.44 1.69
C GLY A 10 -0.37 6.87 1.07
N ILE A 11 -0.67 7.24 -0.17
CA ILE A 11 -1.86 6.75 -0.89
C ILE A 11 -1.77 5.23 -1.11
N LEU A 12 -0.61 4.71 -1.55
CA LEU A 12 -0.41 3.28 -1.72
C LEU A 12 -0.56 2.51 -0.39
N GLY A 13 -0.05 3.07 0.70
CA GLY A 13 -0.23 2.54 2.05
C GLY A 13 -1.70 2.47 2.46
N CYS A 14 -2.46 3.54 2.22
CA CYS A 14 -3.91 3.57 2.49
C CYS A 14 -4.67 2.53 1.66
N ILE A 15 -4.36 2.41 0.36
CA ILE A 15 -5.00 1.41 -0.52
C ILE A 15 -4.69 -0.01 -0.03
N ALA A 16 -3.44 -0.30 0.31
CA ALA A 16 -3.06 -1.60 0.86
C ALA A 16 -3.79 -1.90 2.17
N PHE A 17 -3.93 -0.91 3.06
CA PHE A 17 -4.66 -1.06 4.32
C PHE A 17 -6.16 -1.34 4.10
N ILE A 18 -6.81 -0.59 3.20
CA ILE A 18 -8.22 -0.81 2.87
C ILE A 18 -8.44 -2.23 2.35
N LEU A 19 -7.59 -2.72 1.44
CA LEU A 19 -7.67 -4.09 0.93
C LEU A 19 -7.40 -5.14 2.03
N MET A 20 -6.50 -4.83 2.95
CA MET A 20 -6.14 -5.72 4.06
C MET A 20 -7.24 -5.86 5.10
N VAL A 21 -8.02 -4.80 5.35
CA VAL A 21 -9.12 -4.81 6.33
C VAL A 21 -10.47 -5.14 5.69
N GLY A 22 -10.66 -4.86 4.40
CA GLY A 22 -11.90 -5.14 3.69
C GLY A 22 -12.24 -6.63 3.64
N GLU A 23 -13.51 -6.95 3.85
CA GLU A 23 -14.05 -8.31 3.70
C GLU A 23 -15.04 -8.36 2.54
N PRO A 24 -15.08 -9.47 1.78
CA PRO A 24 -16.09 -9.68 0.74
C PRO A 24 -17.49 -9.79 1.35
N VAL A 25 -18.48 -9.17 0.70
CA VAL A 25 -19.88 -9.20 1.14
C VAL A 25 -20.63 -10.44 0.60
N GLU A 26 -20.19 -10.97 -0.56
CA GLU A 26 -20.85 -12.12 -1.20
C GLU A 26 -20.28 -13.45 -0.70
N GLU A 27 -21.13 -14.31 -0.15
CA GLU A 27 -20.74 -15.62 0.41
C GLU A 27 -20.28 -16.61 -0.67
N GLU A 28 -20.95 -16.65 -1.82
CA GLU A 28 -20.65 -17.61 -2.90
C GLU A 28 -19.24 -17.44 -3.48
N ALA A 29 -18.78 -16.19 -3.58
CA ALA A 29 -17.46 -15.84 -4.09
C ALA A 29 -16.45 -15.50 -2.98
N TRP A 30 -16.83 -15.65 -1.71
CA TRP A 30 -16.12 -15.07 -0.56
C TRP A 30 -14.65 -15.46 -0.55
N PHE A 31 -14.34 -16.76 -0.61
CA PHE A 31 -12.96 -17.24 -0.53
C PHE A 31 -12.10 -16.74 -1.68
N ARG A 32 -12.62 -16.75 -2.91
CA ARG A 32 -11.90 -16.29 -4.09
C ARG A 32 -11.63 -14.79 -4.01
N VAL A 33 -12.66 -14.00 -3.68
CA VAL A 33 -12.54 -12.54 -3.57
C VAL A 33 -11.61 -12.18 -2.41
N PHE A 34 -11.76 -12.82 -1.26
CA PHE A 34 -10.87 -12.66 -0.11
C PHE A 34 -9.41 -12.94 -0.49
N PHE A 35 -9.15 -14.08 -1.11
CA PHE A 35 -7.77 -14.45 -1.48
C PHE A 35 -7.15 -13.44 -2.46
N ILE A 36 -7.92 -13.01 -3.47
CA ILE A 36 -7.45 -12.01 -4.45
C ILE A 36 -7.21 -10.66 -3.76
N THR A 37 -8.12 -10.18 -2.93
CA THR A 37 -7.97 -8.88 -2.25
C THR A 37 -6.80 -8.88 -1.27
N LYS A 38 -6.60 -9.96 -0.49
CA LYS A 38 -5.43 -10.09 0.39
C LYS A 38 -4.14 -10.20 -0.43
N GLY A 39 -4.13 -10.99 -1.50
CA GLY A 39 -2.99 -11.08 -2.41
C GLY A 39 -2.58 -9.72 -3.00
N LEU A 40 -3.56 -8.93 -3.45
CA LEU A 40 -3.33 -7.57 -3.94
C LEU A 40 -2.85 -6.63 -2.83
N ALA A 41 -3.40 -6.72 -1.62
CA ALA A 41 -2.92 -5.97 -0.45
C ALA A 41 -1.43 -6.23 -0.19
N PHE A 42 -1.00 -7.50 -0.19
CA PHE A 42 0.40 -7.86 -0.01
C PHE A 42 1.29 -7.35 -1.15
N LEU A 43 0.84 -7.48 -2.40
CA LEU A 43 1.60 -6.99 -3.55
C LEU A 43 1.80 -5.46 -3.50
N ILE A 44 0.72 -4.71 -3.26
CA ILE A 44 0.77 -3.25 -3.17
C ILE A 44 1.58 -2.82 -1.95
N GLY A 45 1.41 -3.48 -0.81
CA GLY A 45 2.18 -3.24 0.41
C GLY A 45 3.67 -3.47 0.20
N TYR A 46 4.05 -4.55 -0.48
CA TYR A 46 5.44 -4.83 -0.85
C TYR A 46 6.01 -3.75 -1.76
N CYS A 47 5.30 -3.39 -2.84
CA CYS A 47 5.73 -2.31 -3.74
C CYS A 47 5.89 -0.97 -3.00
N CYS A 48 4.95 -0.64 -2.12
CA CYS A 48 4.99 0.55 -1.28
C CYS A 48 6.23 0.56 -0.37
N CYS A 49 6.50 -0.56 0.30
CA CYS A 49 7.69 -0.72 1.15
C CYS A 49 8.99 -0.63 0.35
N ALA A 50 9.07 -1.30 -0.80
CA ALA A 50 10.24 -1.26 -1.68
C ALA A 50 10.50 0.16 -2.19
N LEU A 51 9.46 0.89 -2.61
CA LEU A 51 9.55 2.30 -3.03
C LEU A 51 9.99 3.20 -1.88
N TYR A 52 9.40 3.05 -0.70
CA TYR A 52 9.79 3.79 0.49
C TYR A 52 11.27 3.56 0.84
N CYS A 53 11.70 2.31 0.94
CA CYS A 53 13.09 1.96 1.22
C CYS A 53 14.05 2.51 0.16
N HIS A 54 13.70 2.39 -1.13
CA HIS A 54 14.50 2.92 -2.23
C HIS A 54 14.63 4.45 -2.15
N TRP A 55 13.53 5.17 -1.97
CA TRP A 55 13.54 6.63 -1.90
C TRP A 55 14.17 7.14 -0.59
N LYS A 56 14.00 6.42 0.51
CA LYS A 56 14.67 6.71 1.79
C LYS A 56 16.18 6.58 1.65
N SER A 57 16.68 5.50 1.05
CA SER A 57 18.12 5.28 0.86
C SER A 57 18.81 6.38 0.03
N LYS A 58 18.03 7.10 -0.80
CA LYS A 58 18.50 8.19 -1.66
C LYS A 58 18.16 9.58 -1.12
N ASN A 59 17.65 9.70 0.10
CA ASN A 59 17.17 10.96 0.70
C ASN A 59 16.16 11.72 -0.20
N LEU A 60 15.34 10.96 -0.93
CA LEU A 60 14.36 11.46 -1.90
C LEU A 60 12.97 11.70 -1.29
N LEU A 61 12.76 11.25 -0.06
CA LEU A 61 11.56 11.51 0.72
C LEU A 61 11.68 12.87 1.42
N SER A 62 10.53 13.47 1.75
CA SER A 62 10.52 14.71 2.54
C SER A 62 11.17 14.45 3.89
N ASP A 63 12.03 15.37 4.33
CA ASP A 63 12.55 15.35 5.69
C ASP A 63 11.36 15.54 6.62
N GLU A 64 11.13 14.55 7.48
CA GLU A 64 10.06 14.54 8.48
C GLU A 64 10.29 15.68 9.48
N LYS A 65 9.80 16.89 9.14
CA LYS A 65 9.44 17.89 10.13
C LYS A 65 7.97 17.64 10.50
N PHE A 66 7.76 16.65 11.36
CA PHE A 66 6.56 16.60 12.18
C PHE A 66 6.79 17.49 13.41
#